data_AF-A0A2E1X8L6-F1
#
_entry.id   AF-A0A2E1X8L6-F1
#
_cell.length_a   1.000
_cell.length_b   1.000
_cell.length_c   1.000
_cell.angle_alpha   90.00
_cell.angle_beta   90.00
_cell.angle_gamma   90.00
#
_symmetry.space_group_name_H-M   'P 1'
#
loop_
_entity.id
_entity.type
_entity.pdbx_description
1 polymer ?
#
loop_
_entity_poly.entity_id
_entity_poly.type
_entity_poly.pdbx_seq_one_letter_code
_entity_poly.pdbx_strand_id
1 'polypeptide(L)'
;MFDLLVLAVVGVSTAFAVLRGGLRELSTLLALAVAGGVTLLLIEPMLALTGQAGSFFGTAIIAAILIAVFFLAAHIGLHIGLKRLPLEGRAKTIDRIGGGVFGFFRGLVLIGLGYLGYSYYLDEAKQPDEVKSAITQPIAAGMAHWFESFTPETADLDAPVKPSQIDPDEDAALSGYDRSDRNSLNEMVTTVTTTDPAIAETAPGADNADALPRNGADGEEDDPIADILNEDTPE
;
A
#
# COMPACT_ATOMS: atom_id res chain seq x y z
N MET A 1 -4.65 -12.72 12.83
CA MET A 1 -3.17 -12.57 12.89
C MET A 1 -2.75 -11.10 12.79
N PHE A 2 -3.39 -10.33 11.90
CA PHE A 2 -3.12 -8.90 11.71
C PHE A 2 -3.20 -8.08 13.01
N ASP A 3 -4.22 -8.28 13.84
CA ASP A 3 -4.36 -7.55 15.12
C ASP A 3 -3.16 -7.75 16.05
N LEU A 4 -2.59 -8.96 16.09
CA LEU A 4 -1.42 -9.26 16.91
C LEU A 4 -0.17 -8.53 16.39
N LEU A 5 -0.02 -8.41 15.06
CA LEU A 5 1.06 -7.64 14.45
C LEU A 5 0.92 -6.16 14.80
N VAL A 6 -0.28 -5.58 14.63
CA VAL A 6 -0.55 -4.18 14.97
C VAL A 6 -0.25 -3.93 16.44
N LEU A 7 -0.77 -4.79 17.32
CA LEU A 7 -0.51 -4.68 18.76
C LEU A 7 0.97 -4.82 19.10
N ALA A 8 1.69 -5.73 18.44
CA ALA A 8 3.13 -5.90 18.65
C ALA A 8 3.90 -4.66 18.24
N VAL A 9 3.66 -4.11 17.04
CA VAL A 9 4.36 -2.91 16.54
C VAL A 9 4.09 -1.71 17.43
N VAL A 10 2.81 -1.43 17.74
CA VAL A 10 2.42 -0.30 18.57
C VAL A 10 2.94 -0.49 20.01
N GLY A 11 2.73 -1.67 20.59
CA GLY A 11 3.15 -1.99 21.95
C GLY A 11 4.67 -1.92 22.14
N VAL A 12 5.44 -2.48 21.21
CA VAL A 12 6.91 -2.41 21.23
C VAL A 12 7.38 -0.97 21.06
N SER A 13 6.80 -0.22 20.11
CA SER A 13 7.14 1.19 19.89
C SER A 13 6.88 2.03 21.14
N THR A 14 5.71 1.90 21.76
CA THR A 14 5.35 2.55 23.02
C THR A 14 6.29 2.16 24.15
N ALA A 15 6.56 0.87 24.33
CA ALA A 15 7.44 0.38 25.39
C ALA A 15 8.85 0.95 25.26
N PHE A 16 9.46 0.90 24.08
CA PHE A 16 10.78 1.47 23.84
C PHE A 16 10.80 2.98 24.09
N ALA A 17 9.77 3.71 23.68
CA ALA A 17 9.70 5.15 23.87
C ALA A 17 9.55 5.54 25.36
N VAL A 18 8.82 4.76 26.17
CA VAL A 18 8.79 4.91 27.64
C VAL A 18 10.17 4.68 28.24
N LEU A 19 10.92 3.68 27.76
CA LEU A 19 12.26 3.39 28.25
C LEU A 19 13.26 4.48 27.88
N ARG A 20 13.16 5.01 26.65
CA ARG A 20 14.08 5.99 26.09
C ARG A 20 13.82 7.41 26.60
N GLY A 21 12.55 7.80 26.72
CA GLY A 21 12.12 9.15 27.07
C GLY A 21 11.68 9.99 25.86
N GLY A 22 10.65 10.83 26.04
CA GLY A 22 10.01 11.62 25.00
C GLY A 22 10.90 12.69 24.38
N LEU A 23 11.74 13.38 25.15
CA LEU A 23 12.69 14.37 24.62
C LEU A 23 13.65 13.73 23.60
N ARG A 24 14.11 12.50 23.89
CA ARG A 24 15.03 11.78 22.98
C ARG A 24 14.31 11.32 21.72
N GLU A 25 13.07 10.87 21.84
CA GLU A 25 12.26 10.50 20.70
C GLU A 25 11.91 11.71 19.82
N LEU A 26 11.45 12.82 20.42
CA LEU A 26 11.19 14.09 19.72
C LEU A 26 12.45 14.64 19.06
N SER A 27 13.60 14.54 19.72
CA SER A 27 14.87 14.96 19.14
C SER A 27 15.21 14.20 17.86
N THR A 28 14.86 12.92 17.79
CA THR A 28 15.13 12.08 16.63
C THR A 28 14.21 12.49 15.47
N LEU A 29 12.92 12.74 15.72
CA LEU A 29 12.04 13.26 14.67
C LEU A 29 12.40 14.68 14.24
N LEU A 30 12.82 15.55 15.16
CA LEU A 30 13.27 16.89 14.80
C LEU A 30 14.51 16.83 13.90
N ALA A 31 15.48 15.97 14.23
CA ALA A 31 16.66 15.76 13.39
C ALA A 31 16.28 15.24 12.00
N LEU A 32 15.31 14.32 11.91
CA LEU A 32 14.81 13.81 10.63
C LEU A 32 14.09 14.89 9.83
N ALA A 33 13.24 15.70 10.46
CA ALA A 33 12.53 16.80 9.82
C ALA A 33 13.51 17.86 9.28
N VAL A 34 14.54 18.21 10.05
CA VAL A 34 15.61 19.11 9.58
C VAL A 34 16.37 18.49 8.41
N ALA A 35 16.72 17.22 8.48
CA ALA A 35 17.42 16.53 7.39
C ALA A 35 16.59 16.47 6.10
N GLY A 36 15.30 16.15 6.21
CA GLY A 36 14.36 16.17 5.09
C GLY A 36 14.21 17.57 4.51
N GLY A 37 13.99 18.58 5.35
CA GLY A 37 13.88 19.97 4.91
C GLY A 37 15.13 20.47 4.19
N VAL A 38 16.33 20.20 4.72
CA VAL A 38 17.59 20.55 4.05
C VAL A 38 17.76 19.76 2.75
N THR A 39 17.37 18.49 2.72
CA THR A 39 17.42 17.68 1.50
C THR A 39 16.56 18.27 0.40
N LEU A 40 15.33 18.70 0.71
CA LEU A 40 14.44 19.34 -0.27
C LEU A 40 15.06 20.61 -0.88
N LEU A 41 15.85 21.37 -0.11
CA LEU A 41 16.55 22.56 -0.61
C LEU A 41 17.78 22.23 -1.47
N LEU A 42 18.38 21.06 -1.30
CA LEU A 42 19.65 20.69 -1.93
C LEU A 42 19.51 19.62 -3.03
N ILE A 43 18.34 18.99 -3.16
CA ILE A 43 18.16 17.86 -4.09
C ILE A 43 18.32 18.29 -5.55
N GLU A 44 17.68 19.37 -5.98
CA GLU A 44 17.77 19.89 -7.35
C GLU A 44 19.21 20.28 -7.75
N PRO A 45 19.95 21.11 -6.98
CA PRO A 45 21.32 21.46 -7.35
C PRO A 45 22.26 20.24 -7.32
N MET A 46 22.04 19.26 -6.44
CA MET A 46 22.82 18.02 -6.44
C MET A 46 22.52 17.14 -7.65
N LEU A 47 21.26 17.03 -8.07
CA LEU A 47 20.89 16.31 -9.28
C LEU A 47 21.50 16.95 -10.53
N ALA A 48 21.47 18.27 -10.62
CA ALA A 48 22.13 19.00 -11.72
C ALA A 48 23.65 18.79 -11.72
N LEU A 49 24.30 18.86 -10.55
CA LEU A 49 25.75 18.68 -10.42
C LEU A 49 26.21 17.27 -10.79
N THR A 50 25.41 16.26 -10.47
CA THR A 50 25.69 14.85 -10.74
C THR A 50 25.26 14.39 -12.13
N GLY A 51 24.60 15.27 -12.91
CA GLY A 51 24.07 14.94 -14.23
C GLY A 51 22.88 13.97 -14.20
N GLN A 52 22.19 13.90 -13.06
CA GLN A 52 21.20 12.89 -12.74
C GLN A 52 19.77 13.47 -12.68
N ALA A 53 19.58 14.67 -13.23
CA ALA A 53 18.28 15.31 -13.36
C ALA A 53 17.29 14.40 -14.13
N GLY A 54 16.08 14.24 -13.60
CA GLY A 54 15.04 13.40 -14.19
C GLY A 54 15.16 11.89 -13.88
N SER A 55 16.27 11.43 -13.30
CA SER A 55 16.39 10.02 -12.91
C SER A 55 15.72 9.75 -11.57
N PHE A 56 14.75 8.83 -11.54
CA PHE A 56 14.12 8.36 -10.31
C PHE A 56 15.15 7.75 -9.34
N PHE A 57 15.94 6.77 -9.80
CA PHE A 57 16.96 6.11 -8.97
C PHE A 57 18.03 7.08 -8.49
N GLY A 58 18.41 8.01 -9.36
CA GLY A 58 19.31 9.09 -8.99
C GLY A 58 18.80 10.00 -7.88
N THR A 59 17.55 10.44 -8.02
CA THR A 59 16.85 11.23 -7.00
C THR A 59 16.78 10.47 -5.70
N ALA A 60 16.37 9.19 -5.73
CA ALA A 60 16.26 8.35 -4.54
C ALA A 60 17.61 8.17 -3.83
N ILE A 61 18.68 7.85 -4.57
CA ILE A 61 20.02 7.63 -4.00
C ILE A 61 20.57 8.93 -3.40
N ILE A 62 20.49 10.05 -4.14
CA ILE A 62 21.02 11.34 -3.67
C ILE A 62 20.22 11.82 -2.46
N ALA A 63 18.89 11.74 -2.50
CA ALA A 63 18.04 12.08 -1.36
C ALA A 63 18.38 11.22 -0.14
N ALA A 64 18.56 9.90 -0.30
CA ALA A 64 18.92 9.01 0.79
C ALA A 64 20.28 9.39 1.42
N ILE A 65 21.28 9.73 0.60
CA ILE A 65 22.60 10.18 1.07
C ILE A 65 22.48 11.50 1.84
N LEU A 66 21.79 12.50 1.28
CA LEU A 66 21.60 13.80 1.92
C LEU A 66 20.86 13.65 3.25
N ILE A 67 19.74 12.93 3.26
CA ILE A 67 18.98 12.65 4.48
C ILE A 67 19.86 11.97 5.50
N ALA A 68 20.61 10.92 5.14
CA ALA A 68 21.47 10.20 6.07
C ALA A 68 22.56 11.10 6.68
N VAL A 69 23.26 11.89 5.87
CA VAL A 69 24.34 12.78 6.33
C VAL A 69 23.78 13.87 7.25
N PHE A 70 22.74 14.57 6.83
CA PHE A 70 22.16 15.67 7.62
C PHE A 70 21.43 15.16 8.87
N PHE A 71 20.77 14.00 8.78
CA PHE A 71 20.15 13.36 9.93
C PHE A 71 21.20 13.01 10.97
N LEU A 72 22.31 12.38 10.56
CA LEU A 72 23.37 12.00 11.48
C LEU A 72 23.98 13.25 12.16
N ALA A 73 24.26 14.30 11.39
CA ALA A 73 24.79 15.55 11.92
C ALA A 73 23.83 16.21 12.94
N ALA A 74 22.55 16.37 12.56
CA ALA A 74 21.53 16.96 13.41
C ALA A 74 21.26 16.11 14.67
N HIS A 75 21.18 14.78 14.50
CA HIS A 75 20.95 13.83 15.58
C HIS A 75 22.08 13.87 16.61
N ILE A 76 23.34 13.85 16.16
CA ILE A 76 24.50 13.94 17.05
C ILE A 76 24.49 15.27 17.82
N GLY A 77 24.27 16.39 17.13
CA GLY A 77 24.23 17.71 17.76
C GLY A 77 23.15 17.80 18.84
N LEU A 78 21.95 17.36 18.52
CA LEU A 78 20.82 17.40 19.44
C LEU A 78 20.99 16.41 20.61
N HIS A 79 21.54 15.23 20.35
CA HIS A 79 21.85 14.25 21.40
C HIS A 79 22.90 14.78 22.40
N ILE A 80 23.94 15.46 21.92
CA ILE A 80 24.93 16.12 22.79
C ILE A 80 24.25 17.22 23.62
N GLY A 81 23.36 18.01 23.01
CA GLY A 81 22.58 19.04 23.70
C GLY A 81 21.72 18.45 24.83
N LEU A 82 20.97 17.38 24.55
CA LEU A 82 20.10 16.73 25.53
C LEU A 82 20.88 16.13 26.71
N LYS A 83 22.11 15.64 26.50
CA LYS A 83 22.97 15.17 27.61
C LYS A 83 23.28 16.26 28.63
N ARG A 84 23.23 17.54 28.25
CA ARG A 84 23.45 18.67 29.16
C ARG A 84 22.21 19.04 29.99
N LEU A 85 21.07 18.41 29.73
CA LEU A 85 19.80 18.65 30.41
C LEU A 85 19.38 17.39 31.18
N PRO A 86 20.03 17.08 32.32
CA PRO A 86 19.65 15.92 33.11
C PRO A 86 18.22 16.11 33.65
N LEU A 87 17.33 15.18 33.30
CA LEU A 87 15.99 15.12 33.87
C LEU A 87 16.00 14.25 35.11
N GLU A 88 15.56 14.80 36.24
CA GLU A 88 15.49 14.11 37.53
C GLU A 88 14.07 14.13 38.11
N GLY A 89 13.78 13.16 38.99
CA GLY A 89 12.51 13.07 39.70
C GLY A 89 11.28 13.09 38.79
N ARG A 90 10.35 14.02 39.06
CA ARG A 90 9.07 14.14 38.36
C ARG A 90 9.23 14.49 36.87
N ALA A 91 10.23 15.28 36.52
CA ALA A 91 10.48 15.65 35.12
C ALA A 91 10.82 14.43 34.27
N LYS A 92 11.62 13.50 34.81
CA LYS A 92 11.94 12.22 34.16
C LYS A 92 10.71 11.35 33.97
N THR A 93 9.80 11.30 34.94
CA THR A 93 8.55 10.54 34.81
C THR A 93 7.64 11.12 33.74
N ILE A 94 7.50 12.45 33.69
CA ILE A 94 6.72 13.14 32.66
C ILE A 94 7.33 12.87 31.27
N ASP A 95 8.65 12.95 31.14
CA ASP A 95 9.36 12.64 29.91
C ASP A 95 9.11 11.19 29.43
N ARG A 96 9.08 10.22 30.34
CA ARG A 96 8.76 8.83 30.00
C ARG A 96 7.32 8.62 29.56
N ILE A 97 6.36 9.28 30.22
CA ILE A 97 4.94 9.23 29.84
C ILE A 97 4.75 9.88 28.46
N GLY A 98 5.35 11.06 28.26
CA GLY A 98 5.36 11.73 26.96
C GLY A 98 6.00 10.86 25.88
N GLY A 99 7.09 10.15 26.22
CA GLY A 99 7.70 9.13 25.37
C GLY A 99 6.71 8.02 25.00
N GLY A 100 5.95 7.48 25.95
CA GLY A 100 4.93 6.47 25.66
C GLY A 100 3.84 6.94 24.69
N VAL A 101 3.31 8.15 24.90
CA VAL A 101 2.33 8.75 23.99
C VAL A 101 2.92 8.93 22.60
N PHE A 102 4.14 9.46 22.52
CA PHE A 102 4.84 9.61 21.27
C PHE A 102 5.10 8.27 20.57
N GLY A 103 5.57 7.26 21.30
CA GLY A 103 5.84 5.93 20.76
C GLY A 103 4.58 5.22 20.28
N PHE A 104 3.44 5.49 20.91
CA PHE A 104 2.13 5.02 20.44
C PHE A 104 1.78 5.62 19.08
N PHE A 105 1.83 6.95 18.96
CA PHE A 105 1.59 7.63 17.68
C PHE A 105 2.59 7.19 16.60
N ARG A 106 3.87 7.05 16.94
CA ARG A 106 4.90 6.51 16.03
C ARG A 106 4.56 5.09 15.58
N GLY A 107 4.06 4.25 16.49
CA GLY A 107 3.60 2.90 16.17
C GLY A 107 2.46 2.93 15.15
N LEU A 108 1.47 3.81 15.35
CA LEU A 108 0.37 4.00 14.39
C LEU A 108 0.84 4.52 13.04
N VAL A 109 1.80 5.45 13.02
CA VAL A 109 2.47 5.93 11.81
C VAL A 109 3.10 4.78 11.03
N LEU A 110 3.84 3.89 11.70
CA LEU A 110 4.45 2.73 11.06
C LEU A 110 3.40 1.75 10.51
N ILE A 111 2.31 1.53 11.23
CA ILE A 111 1.20 0.69 10.77
C ILE A 111 0.50 1.30 9.57
N GLY A 112 0.20 2.60 9.58
CA GLY A 112 -0.38 3.30 8.44
C GLY A 112 0.50 3.23 7.20
N LEU A 113 1.81 3.47 7.34
CA LEU A 113 2.75 3.39 6.22
C LEU A 113 2.86 1.96 5.66
N GLY A 114 2.88 0.96 6.55
CA GLY A 114 2.88 -0.45 6.17
C GLY A 114 1.59 -0.87 5.48
N TYR A 115 0.44 -0.43 5.98
CA TYR A 115 -0.87 -0.70 5.37
C TYR A 115 -1.03 0.01 4.03
N LEU A 116 -0.56 1.25 3.91
CA LEU A 116 -0.55 2.00 2.65
C LEU A 116 0.26 1.26 1.58
N GLY A 117 1.48 0.82 1.91
CA GLY A 117 2.30 0.03 0.98
C GLY A 117 1.69 -1.34 0.67
N TYR A 118 1.02 -1.96 1.65
CA TYR A 118 0.31 -3.22 1.45
C TYR A 118 -0.86 -3.09 0.48
N SER A 119 -1.73 -2.09 0.67
CA SER A 119 -2.87 -1.80 -0.21
C SER A 119 -2.46 -1.29 -1.59
N TYR A 120 -1.27 -0.69 -1.70
CA TYR A 120 -0.64 -0.35 -2.97
C TYR A 120 -0.22 -1.61 -3.75
N TYR A 121 0.36 -2.61 -3.07
CA TYR A 121 0.83 -3.84 -3.72
C TYR A 121 -0.29 -4.86 -3.99
N LEU A 122 -1.29 -4.94 -3.09
CA LEU A 122 -2.34 -5.94 -3.13
C LEU A 122 -3.74 -5.30 -3.14
N ASP A 123 -4.52 -5.62 -4.16
CA ASP A 123 -5.91 -5.17 -4.26
C ASP A 123 -6.76 -5.68 -3.10
N GLU A 124 -7.70 -4.85 -2.64
CA GLU A 124 -8.59 -5.13 -1.52
C GLU A 124 -9.31 -6.50 -1.67
N ALA A 125 -9.77 -6.83 -2.89
CA ALA A 125 -10.43 -8.12 -3.16
C ALA A 125 -9.52 -9.33 -2.89
N LYS A 126 -8.21 -9.18 -3.10
CA LYS A 126 -7.21 -10.25 -2.94
C LYS A 126 -6.61 -10.31 -1.53
N GLN A 127 -6.99 -9.39 -0.64
CA GLN A 127 -6.50 -9.43 0.73
C GLN A 127 -7.08 -10.65 1.47
N PRO A 128 -6.29 -11.32 2.33
CA PRO A 128 -6.76 -12.43 3.16
C PRO A 128 -7.85 -11.99 4.14
N ASP A 129 -8.74 -12.91 4.49
CA ASP A 129 -9.84 -12.64 5.42
C ASP A 129 -9.34 -12.23 6.81
N GLU A 130 -8.14 -12.66 7.22
CA GLU A 130 -7.52 -12.29 8.49
C GLU A 130 -7.12 -10.81 8.58
N VAL A 131 -7.03 -10.11 7.44
CA VAL A 131 -6.78 -8.66 7.38
C VAL A 131 -8.11 -7.93 7.27
N LYS A 132 -8.98 -8.35 6.34
CA LYS A 132 -10.30 -7.73 6.09
C LYS A 132 -11.20 -7.71 7.33
N SER A 133 -11.20 -8.80 8.09
CA SER A 133 -12.04 -8.96 9.30
C SER A 133 -11.36 -8.51 10.59
N ALA A 134 -10.14 -7.98 10.52
CA ALA A 134 -9.39 -7.60 11.71
C ALA A 134 -9.97 -6.35 12.38
N ILE A 135 -9.97 -6.34 13.71
CA ILE A 135 -10.49 -5.23 14.53
C ILE A 135 -9.65 -3.97 14.33
N THR A 136 -8.33 -4.13 14.15
CA THR A 136 -7.41 -3.00 13.95
C THR A 136 -7.31 -2.53 12.51
N GLN A 137 -7.98 -3.20 11.55
CA GLN A 137 -7.91 -2.82 10.13
C GLN A 137 -8.39 -1.39 9.87
N PRO A 138 -9.52 -0.91 10.43
CA PRO A 138 -9.98 0.45 10.17
C PRO A 138 -9.01 1.52 10.69
N ILE A 139 -8.27 1.22 11.76
CA ILE A 139 -7.23 2.12 12.29
C ILE A 139 -6.06 2.19 11.32
N ALA A 140 -5.62 1.04 10.79
CA ALA A 140 -4.53 0.97 9.82
C ALA A 140 -4.90 1.70 8.51
N ALA A 141 -6.11 1.44 7.98
CA ALA A 141 -6.64 2.11 6.80
C ALA A 141 -6.79 3.62 7.01
N GLY A 142 -7.32 4.05 8.17
CA GLY A 142 -7.44 5.47 8.49
C GLY A 142 -6.07 6.19 8.55
N MET A 143 -5.04 5.54 9.09
CA MET A 143 -3.69 6.09 9.09
C MET A 143 -3.06 6.10 7.70
N ALA A 144 -3.32 5.10 6.86
CA ALA A 144 -2.89 5.10 5.46
C ALA A 144 -3.53 6.26 4.68
N HIS A 145 -4.83 6.46 4.85
CA HIS A 145 -5.54 7.58 4.24
C HIS A 145 -5.04 8.96 4.72
N TRP A 146 -4.67 9.06 6.01
CA TRP A 146 -4.02 10.26 6.51
C TRP A 146 -2.69 10.55 5.79
N PHE A 147 -1.91 9.53 5.43
CA PHE A 147 -0.70 9.73 4.60
C PHE A 147 -1.02 10.14 3.17
N GLU A 148 -2.03 9.54 2.54
CA GLU A 148 -2.50 9.92 1.20
C GLU A 148 -2.85 11.42 1.11
N SER A 149 -3.36 12.01 2.20
CA SER A 149 -3.69 13.44 2.24
C SER A 149 -2.48 14.38 2.07
N PHE A 150 -1.26 13.88 2.25
CA PHE A 150 -0.02 14.64 2.00
C PHE A 150 0.61 14.33 0.64
N THR A 151 0.07 13.35 -0.09
CA THR A 151 0.59 12.96 -1.39
C THR A 151 0.21 14.02 -2.43
N PRO A 152 1.15 14.49 -3.26
CA PRO A 152 0.85 15.41 -4.37
C PRO A 152 -0.18 14.81 -5.34
N GLU A 153 -1.01 15.64 -5.98
CA GLU A 153 -2.02 15.19 -6.97
C GLU A 153 -1.41 14.36 -8.13
N THR A 154 -0.13 14.56 -8.44
CA THR A 154 0.60 13.82 -9.48
C THR A 154 1.12 12.46 -9.01
N ALA A 155 1.09 12.21 -7.71
CA ALA A 155 1.47 10.95 -7.07
C ALA A 155 0.26 10.26 -6.42
N ASP A 156 -0.95 10.75 -6.72
CA ASP A 156 -2.19 10.11 -6.35
C ASP A 156 -2.21 8.70 -6.97
N LEU A 157 -2.21 7.70 -6.09
CA LEU A 157 -2.06 6.29 -6.43
C LEU A 157 -3.30 5.74 -7.16
N ASP A 158 -4.42 6.47 -7.10
CA ASP A 158 -5.68 6.15 -7.74
C ASP A 158 -6.04 7.13 -8.87
N ALA A 159 -5.19 8.13 -9.15
CA ALA A 159 -5.46 9.09 -10.23
C ALA A 159 -5.30 8.43 -11.62
N PRO A 160 -6.24 8.69 -12.56
CA PRO A 160 -6.05 8.33 -13.96
C PRO A 160 -4.79 9.01 -14.51
N VAL A 161 -3.88 8.23 -15.11
CA VAL A 161 -2.72 8.76 -15.83
C VAL A 161 -3.22 9.79 -16.85
N LYS A 162 -2.77 11.04 -16.71
CA LYS A 162 -3.11 12.08 -17.68
C LYS A 162 -2.47 11.70 -19.02
N PRO A 163 -3.22 11.66 -20.14
CA PRO A 163 -2.72 11.20 -21.45
C PRO A 163 -1.47 11.90 -21.99
N SER A 164 -1.05 13.02 -21.39
CA SER A 164 0.13 13.79 -21.75
C SER A 164 1.46 13.17 -21.30
N GLN A 165 1.46 12.05 -20.58
CA GLN A 165 2.68 11.34 -20.16
C GLN A 165 2.93 10.02 -20.91
N ILE A 166 2.11 9.68 -21.89
CA ILE A 166 2.35 8.51 -22.75
C ILE A 166 3.41 8.93 -23.78
N ASP A 167 4.67 8.59 -23.51
CA ASP A 167 5.69 8.61 -24.54
C ASP A 167 5.38 7.44 -25.50
N PRO A 168 5.06 7.66 -26.78
CA PRO A 168 4.60 6.60 -27.69
C PRO A 168 5.64 5.48 -27.91
N ASP A 169 6.89 5.73 -27.51
CA ASP A 169 8.04 4.87 -27.70
C ASP A 169 8.46 4.11 -26.42
N GLU A 170 7.74 4.28 -25.30
CA GLU A 170 8.05 3.56 -24.06
C GLU A 170 7.54 2.11 -24.13
N ASP A 171 8.47 1.16 -24.17
CA ASP A 171 8.18 -0.27 -24.25
C ASP A 171 7.48 -0.75 -22.97
N ALA A 172 6.16 -0.94 -23.07
CA ALA A 172 5.30 -1.41 -21.98
C ALA A 172 5.77 -2.73 -21.36
N ALA A 173 6.59 -3.53 -22.07
CA ALA A 173 7.18 -4.76 -21.53
C ALA A 173 8.28 -4.52 -20.50
N LEU A 174 8.91 -3.34 -20.50
CA LEU A 174 9.96 -2.94 -19.54
C LEU A 174 9.39 -2.20 -18.31
N SER A 175 8.30 -1.46 -18.48
CA SER A 175 7.69 -0.64 -17.40
C SER A 175 6.68 -1.43 -16.55
N GLY A 176 6.04 -2.47 -17.12
CA GLY A 176 4.94 -3.17 -16.47
C GLY A 176 3.66 -2.33 -16.46
N TYR A 177 2.50 -2.98 -16.41
CA TYR A 177 1.21 -2.28 -16.47
C TYR A 177 0.85 -1.61 -15.14
N ASP A 178 0.54 -0.31 -15.19
CA ASP A 178 0.04 0.44 -14.05
C ASP A 178 -1.32 -0.08 -13.56
N ARG A 179 -1.71 0.29 -12.33
CA ARG A 179 -2.99 -0.12 -11.74
C ARG A 179 -4.19 0.35 -12.56
N SER A 180 -4.12 1.57 -13.10
CA SER A 180 -5.15 2.14 -13.98
C SER A 180 -5.33 1.32 -15.26
N ASP A 181 -4.23 0.86 -15.85
CA ASP A 181 -4.23 0.13 -17.12
C ASP A 181 -4.79 -1.28 -16.93
N ARG A 182 -4.51 -1.90 -15.79
CA ARG A 182 -5.10 -3.19 -15.43
C ARG A 182 -6.61 -3.08 -15.18
N ASN A 183 -7.07 -1.99 -14.58
CA ASN A 183 -8.49 -1.76 -14.34
C ASN A 183 -9.26 -1.48 -15.63
N SER A 184 -8.68 -0.71 -16.58
CA SER A 184 -9.31 -0.46 -17.89
C SER A 184 -9.37 -1.73 -18.75
N LEU A 185 -8.37 -2.61 -18.68
CA LEU A 185 -8.40 -3.93 -19.30
C LEU A 185 -9.51 -4.82 -18.71
N ASN A 186 -9.69 -4.83 -17.40
CA ASN A 186 -10.79 -5.57 -16.75
C ASN A 186 -12.16 -5.01 -17.15
N GLU A 187 -12.30 -3.69 -17.28
CA GLU A 187 -13.53 -3.06 -17.75
C GLU A 187 -13.83 -3.41 -19.21
N MET A 188 -12.81 -3.43 -20.09
CA MET A 188 -12.96 -3.88 -21.47
C MET A 188 -13.32 -5.36 -21.56
N VAL A 189 -12.66 -6.24 -20.80
CA VAL A 189 -12.98 -7.68 -20.78
C VAL A 189 -14.40 -7.91 -20.27
N THR A 190 -14.80 -7.23 -19.19
CA THR A 190 -16.16 -7.34 -18.63
C THR A 190 -17.20 -6.79 -19.59
N THR A 191 -16.94 -5.64 -20.22
CA THR A 191 -17.85 -5.01 -21.18
C THR A 191 -18.01 -5.84 -22.44
N VAL A 192 -16.92 -6.39 -22.99
CA VAL A 192 -16.96 -7.25 -24.19
C VAL A 192 -17.64 -8.59 -23.89
N THR A 193 -17.44 -9.16 -22.71
CA THR A 193 -18.08 -10.43 -22.32
C THR A 193 -19.56 -10.25 -21.95
N THR A 194 -19.97 -9.07 -21.45
CA THR A 194 -21.35 -8.82 -20.97
C THR A 194 -22.25 -8.16 -22.01
N THR A 195 -21.69 -7.41 -22.97
CA THR A 195 -22.49 -6.61 -23.94
C THR A 195 -22.82 -7.39 -25.22
N ASP A 196 -22.14 -8.51 -25.49
CA ASP A 196 -22.44 -9.37 -26.63
C ASP A 196 -23.25 -10.61 -26.19
N PRO A 197 -24.56 -10.68 -26.51
CA PRO A 197 -25.40 -11.82 -26.14
C PRO A 197 -24.91 -13.15 -26.74
N ALA A 198 -24.14 -13.13 -27.85
CA ALA A 198 -23.58 -14.35 -28.45
C ALA A 198 -22.39 -14.92 -27.67
N ILE A 199 -21.70 -14.12 -26.85
CA ILE A 199 -20.55 -14.54 -26.04
C ILE A 199 -20.99 -14.85 -24.60
N ALA A 200 -22.01 -14.16 -24.08
CA ALA A 200 -22.60 -14.45 -22.78
C ALA A 200 -23.22 -15.86 -22.71
N GLU A 201 -23.77 -16.36 -23.83
CA GLU A 201 -24.40 -17.69 -23.94
C GLU A 201 -23.37 -18.84 -23.96
N THR A 202 -22.10 -18.56 -24.29
CA THR A 202 -21.02 -19.57 -24.33
C THR A 202 -20.15 -19.59 -23.07
N ALA A 203 -20.50 -18.80 -22.05
CA ALA A 203 -19.82 -18.80 -20.77
C ALA A 203 -20.10 -20.10 -19.99
N PRO A 204 -19.07 -20.82 -19.49
CA PRO A 204 -19.29 -22.07 -18.77
C PRO A 204 -19.95 -21.78 -17.42
N GLY A 205 -21.25 -22.07 -17.32
CA GLY A 205 -22.03 -22.00 -16.07
C GLY A 205 -23.40 -21.31 -16.16
N ALA A 206 -23.86 -20.89 -17.34
CA ALA A 206 -25.10 -20.12 -17.49
C ALA A 206 -26.42 -20.94 -17.46
N ASP A 207 -26.39 -22.26 -17.24
CA ASP A 207 -27.58 -23.12 -17.37
C ASP A 207 -28.41 -23.34 -16.08
N ASN A 208 -28.16 -22.60 -14.99
CA ASN A 208 -28.86 -22.85 -13.72
C ASN A 208 -29.61 -21.63 -13.15
N ALA A 209 -30.13 -20.74 -13.99
CA ALA A 209 -31.00 -19.67 -13.55
C ALA A 209 -32.08 -19.37 -14.59
N ASP A 210 -33.10 -20.22 -14.67
CA ASP A 210 -34.51 -19.82 -14.80
C ASP A 210 -35.42 -21.02 -15.10
N ALA A 211 -35.94 -21.67 -14.06
CA ALA A 211 -37.13 -22.51 -14.21
C ALA A 211 -37.90 -22.69 -12.89
N LEU A 212 -38.95 -21.87 -12.70
CA LEU A 212 -40.11 -22.23 -11.87
C LEU A 212 -41.38 -22.10 -12.73
N PRO A 213 -42.43 -22.90 -12.46
CA PRO A 213 -42.90 -23.90 -13.41
C PRO A 213 -44.13 -23.47 -14.20
N ARG A 214 -44.26 -23.97 -15.44
CA ARG A 214 -45.55 -24.03 -16.14
C ARG A 214 -45.83 -25.45 -16.61
N ASN A 215 -46.92 -25.96 -16.05
CA ASN A 215 -47.56 -27.25 -16.28
C ASN A 215 -47.88 -27.49 -17.77
N GLY A 216 -47.58 -28.70 -18.27
CA GLY A 216 -48.16 -29.20 -19.52
C GLY A 216 -47.29 -30.19 -20.30
N ALA A 217 -47.44 -31.48 -19.96
CA ALA A 217 -47.58 -32.61 -20.89
C ALA A 217 -46.49 -32.93 -21.95
N ASP A 218 -45.92 -34.13 -21.76
CA ASP A 218 -45.57 -35.15 -22.76
C ASP A 218 -44.28 -34.97 -23.61
N GLY A 219 -43.37 -35.93 -23.48
CA GLY A 219 -42.38 -36.28 -24.52
C GLY A 219 -40.95 -36.50 -24.02
N GLU A 220 -40.44 -37.71 -24.23
CA GLU A 220 -39.08 -38.23 -23.98
C GLU A 220 -37.90 -37.23 -23.97
N GLU A 221 -37.04 -37.36 -22.95
CA GLU A 221 -35.67 -36.82 -22.89
C GLU A 221 -34.76 -37.60 -23.87
N ASP A 222 -34.46 -37.01 -25.03
CA ASP A 222 -33.29 -37.41 -25.83
C ASP A 222 -32.05 -36.78 -25.18
N ASP A 223 -31.30 -37.56 -24.40
CA ASP A 223 -29.99 -37.20 -23.87
C ASP A 223 -28.91 -37.41 -24.95
N PRO A 224 -28.36 -36.34 -25.55
CA PRO A 224 -27.37 -36.46 -26.63
C PRO A 224 -25.98 -36.91 -26.14
N ILE A 225 -25.81 -37.17 -24.82
CA ILE A 225 -24.53 -37.57 -24.23
C ILE A 225 -24.42 -39.10 -24.10
N ALA A 226 -25.53 -39.84 -24.18
CA ALA A 226 -25.54 -41.30 -24.02
C ALA A 226 -24.89 -42.08 -25.20
N ASP A 227 -24.86 -41.50 -26.39
CA ASP A 227 -24.37 -42.18 -27.61
C ASP A 227 -22.84 -42.12 -27.81
N ILE A 228 -22.12 -41.32 -27.02
CA ILE A 228 -20.66 -41.13 -27.21
C ILE A 228 -19.83 -42.11 -26.34
N LEU A 229 -20.46 -42.85 -25.41
CA LEU A 229 -19.76 -43.70 -24.45
C LEU A 229 -19.82 -45.21 -24.73
N ASN A 230 -20.36 -45.65 -25.87
CA ASN A 230 -20.58 -47.09 -26.14
C ASN A 230 -19.93 -47.66 -27.41
N GLU A 231 -18.98 -46.99 -28.06
CA GLU A 231 -18.13 -47.62 -29.07
C GLU A 231 -16.75 -48.01 -28.51
N ASP A 232 -16.73 -49.06 -27.69
CA ASP A 232 -15.55 -49.90 -27.44
C ASP A 232 -15.81 -51.31 -28.02
N THR A 233 -15.11 -51.64 -29.13
CA THR A 233 -14.69 -52.97 -29.67
C THR A 233 -15.61 -54.20 -29.54
N PRO A 234 -15.86 -54.99 -30.62
CA PRO A 234 -14.90 -56.00 -31.15
C PRO A 234 -15.01 -56.20 -32.71
N GLU A 235 -14.21 -56.95 -33.48
CA GLU A 235 -13.30 -58.10 -33.32
C GLU A 235 -11.99 -57.91 -34.12
#